data_AF-A0A1F6BU80-F1
#
_entry.id   AF-A0A1F6BU80-F1
#
_cell.length_a   1.000
_cell.length_b   1.000
_cell.length_c   1.000
_cell.angle_alpha   90.00
_cell.angle_beta   90.00
_cell.angle_gamma   90.00
#
_symmetry.space_group_name_H-M   'P 1'
#
loop_
_entity.id
_entity.type
_entity.pdbx_description
1 polymer ?
#
loop_
_entity_poly.entity_id
_entity_poly.type
_entity_poly.pdbx_seq_one_letter_code
_entity_poly.pdbx_strand_id
1 'polypeptide(L)'
;MLNKEDKNWLVKEFVPRDEYRSDIVEIKGDITELKVDSKLLQKAVIRLERNMKENIKLSKKIIATNEGWAGKVAVLEQENNMGAITTRRHGIHIQELAKATGTALSE
;
A
#
# COMPACT_ATOMS: atom_id res chain seq x y z
N MET A 1 1.65 -24.61 -73.94
CA MET A 1 0.46 -24.05 -73.26
C MET A 1 0.06 -25.03 -72.17
N LEU A 2 -0.32 -24.55 -70.98
CA LEU A 2 -0.83 -25.42 -69.92
C LEU A 2 -2.15 -26.07 -70.35
N ASN A 3 -2.26 -27.38 -70.14
CA ASN A 3 -3.48 -28.12 -70.40
C ASN A 3 -4.53 -27.84 -69.30
N LYS A 4 -5.74 -28.39 -69.43
CA LYS A 4 -6.84 -28.13 -68.48
C LYS A 4 -6.57 -28.73 -67.10
N GLU A 5 -5.85 -29.84 -67.04
CA GLU A 5 -5.47 -30.53 -65.80
C GLU A 5 -4.40 -29.75 -65.04
N ASP A 6 -3.39 -29.24 -65.75
CA ASP A 6 -2.33 -28.40 -65.16
C ASP A 6 -2.94 -27.14 -64.52
N LYS A 7 -3.93 -26.52 -65.19
CA LYS A 7 -4.65 -25.36 -64.65
C LYS A 7 -5.46 -25.71 -63.40
N ASN A 8 -6.13 -26.87 -63.38
CA ASN A 8 -6.89 -27.31 -62.21
C ASN A 8 -6.00 -27.68 -61.02
N TRP A 9 -4.84 -28.29 -61.27
CA TRP A 9 -3.84 -28.59 -60.25
C TRP A 9 -3.30 -27.30 -59.62
N LEU A 10 -2.96 -26.31 -60.45
CA LEU A 10 -2.49 -25.01 -59.97
C LEU A 10 -3.54 -24.30 -59.10
N VAL A 11 -4.82 -24.36 -59.47
CA VAL A 11 -5.90 -23.78 -58.66
C VAL A 11 -6.03 -24.50 -57.32
N LYS A 12 -5.94 -25.83 -57.30
CA LYS A 12 -6.09 -26.61 -56.07
C LYS A 12 -4.91 -26.43 -55.10
N GLU A 13 -3.71 -26.28 -55.63
CA GLU A 13 -2.48 -26.21 -54.84
C GLU A 13 -2.13 -24.78 -54.40
N PHE A 14 -2.42 -23.78 -55.24
CA PHE A 14 -2.00 -22.40 -55.00
C PHE A 14 -3.13 -21.44 -54.64
N VAL A 15 -4.41 -21.82 -54.77
CA VAL A 15 -5.47 -21.03 -54.12
C VAL A 15 -5.41 -21.32 -52.62
N PRO A 16 -5.22 -20.29 -51.78
CA PRO A 16 -5.24 -20.48 -50.34
C PRO A 16 -6.56 -21.12 -49.94
N ARG A 17 -6.51 -22.27 -49.26
CA ARG A 17 -7.70 -22.92 -48.72
C ARG A 17 -8.49 -21.89 -47.91
N ASP A 18 -9.81 -21.93 -48.06
CA ASP A 18 -10.71 -21.01 -47.34
C ASP A 18 -10.54 -21.12 -45.82
N GLU A 19 -10.15 -22.29 -45.32
CA GLU A 19 -9.76 -22.55 -43.92
C GLU A 19 -8.69 -21.57 -43.43
N TYR A 20 -7.56 -21.44 -44.15
CA TYR A 20 -6.48 -20.52 -43.76
C TYR A 20 -6.91 -19.06 -43.79
N ARG A 21 -7.86 -18.69 -44.67
CA ARG A 21 -8.40 -17.33 -44.71
C ARG A 21 -9.24 -17.04 -43.48
N SER A 22 -10.05 -18.01 -43.04
CA SER A 22 -10.84 -17.91 -41.81
C SER A 22 -9.93 -17.79 -40.59
N ASP A 23 -8.93 -18.67 -40.46
CA ASP A 23 -7.98 -18.64 -39.34
C ASP A 23 -7.24 -17.29 -39.26
N ILE A 24 -6.81 -16.73 -40.40
CA ILE A 24 -6.17 -15.42 -40.45
C ILE A 24 -7.10 -14.29 -39.97
N VAL A 25 -8.40 -14.39 -40.25
CA VAL A 25 -9.39 -13.40 -39.80
C VAL A 25 -9.59 -13.49 -38.30
N GLU A 26 -9.73 -14.70 -37.76
CA GLU A 26 -9.87 -14.96 -36.32
C GLU A 26 -8.65 -14.47 -35.53
N ILE A 27 -7.44 -14.86 -35.96
CA ILE A 27 -6.18 -14.41 -35.35
C ILE A 27 -6.06 -12.89 -35.33
N LYS A 28 -6.52 -12.20 -36.39
CA LYS A 28 -6.53 -10.73 -36.42
C LYS A 28 -7.51 -10.14 -35.40
N GLY A 29 -8.65 -10.78 -35.20
CA GLY A 29 -9.61 -10.47 -34.14
C GLY A 29 -8.96 -10.58 -32.77
N ASP A 30 -8.42 -11.75 -32.45
CA ASP A 30 -7.76 -12.03 -31.17
C ASP A 30 -6.61 -11.06 -30.88
N ILE A 31 -5.75 -10.79 -31.87
CA ILE A 31 -4.66 -9.82 -31.74
C ILE A 31 -5.20 -8.41 -31.43
N THR A 32 -6.34 -8.04 -31.99
CA THR A 32 -6.97 -6.74 -31.75
C THR A 32 -7.50 -6.65 -30.32
N GLU A 33 -8.16 -7.69 -29.84
CA GLU A 33 -8.66 -7.79 -28.46
C GLU A 33 -7.51 -7.77 -27.45
N LEU A 34 -6.48 -8.59 -27.65
CA LEU A 34 -5.29 -8.62 -26.80
C LEU A 34 -4.58 -7.26 -26.71
N LYS A 35 -4.57 -6.48 -27.79
CA LYS A 35 -4.03 -5.11 -27.78
C LYS A 35 -4.86 -4.16 -26.92
N VAL A 36 -6.18 -4.32 -26.91
CA VAL A 36 -7.08 -3.53 -26.05
C VAL A 36 -6.86 -3.89 -24.59
N ASP A 37 -6.86 -5.19 -24.28
CA ASP A 37 -6.66 -5.69 -22.92
C ASP A 37 -5.30 -5.27 -22.37
N SER A 38 -4.23 -5.40 -23.17
CA SER A 38 -2.89 -4.96 -22.81
C SER A 38 -2.87 -3.47 -22.44
N LYS A 39 -3.54 -2.60 -23.21
CA LYS A 39 -3.65 -1.16 -22.90
C LYS A 39 -4.44 -0.89 -21.62
N LEU A 40 -5.51 -1.65 -21.35
CA LEU A 40 -6.30 -1.51 -20.13
C LEU A 40 -5.51 -1.92 -18.90
N LEU A 41 -4.78 -3.03 -18.98
CA LEU A 41 -3.89 -3.52 -17.93
C LEU A 41 -2.77 -2.51 -17.63
N GLN A 42 -2.12 -1.96 -18.65
CA GLN A 42 -1.11 -0.90 -18.47
C GLN A 42 -1.69 0.32 -17.73
N LYS A 43 -2.88 0.78 -18.10
CA LYS A 43 -3.56 1.88 -17.40
C LYS A 43 -3.89 1.53 -15.95
N ALA A 44 -4.30 0.29 -15.68
CA ALA A 44 -4.59 -0.18 -14.33
C ALA A 44 -3.34 -0.19 -13.46
N VAL A 45 -2.22 -0.72 -13.97
CA VAL A 45 -0.91 -0.72 -13.28
C VAL A 45 -0.49 0.71 -12.93
N ILE A 46 -0.53 1.64 -13.88
CA ILE A 46 -0.17 3.05 -13.63
C ILE A 46 -1.05 3.68 -12.53
N ARG A 47 -2.35 3.39 -12.49
CA ARG A 47 -3.23 3.87 -11.42
C ARG A 47 -2.87 3.27 -10.07
N LEU A 48 -2.61 1.96 -10.02
CA LEU A 48 -2.23 1.28 -8.78
C LEU A 48 -0.91 1.82 -8.23
N GLU A 49 0.09 2.05 -9.09
CA GLU A 49 1.36 2.66 -8.69
C GLU A 49 1.18 4.06 -8.10
N ARG A 50 0.31 4.89 -8.70
CA ARG A 50 -0.01 6.22 -8.18
C ARG A 50 -0.67 6.13 -6.80
N ASN A 51 -1.71 5.30 -6.68
CA ASN A 51 -2.41 5.11 -5.42
C ASN A 51 -1.48 4.60 -4.32
N MET A 52 -0.57 3.68 -4.67
CA MET A 52 0.41 3.14 -3.73
C MET A 52 1.39 4.22 -3.25
N LYS A 53 1.86 5.11 -4.13
CA LYS A 53 2.71 6.26 -3.75
C LYS A 53 1.98 7.22 -2.81
N GLU A 54 0.71 7.52 -3.06
CA GLU A 54 -0.11 8.36 -2.19
C GLU A 54 -0.32 7.72 -0.81
N ASN A 55 -0.61 6.41 -0.79
CA ASN A 55 -0.80 5.67 0.44
C ASN A 55 0.49 5.65 1.29
N ILE A 56 1.65 5.41 0.67
CA ILE A 56 2.96 5.51 1.35
C ILE A 56 3.17 6.89 1.96
N LYS A 57 2.78 7.97 1.27
CA LYS A 57 2.88 9.35 1.79
C LYS A 57 1.98 9.55 3.02
N LEU A 58 0.77 9.02 3.00
CA LEU A 58 -0.14 9.08 4.15
C LEU A 58 0.41 8.27 5.34
N SER A 59 0.90 7.05 5.10
CA SER A 59 1.53 6.22 6.14
C SER A 59 2.72 6.92 6.79
N LYS A 60 3.59 7.59 6.02
CA LYS A 60 4.69 8.38 6.57
C LYS A 60 4.23 9.51 7.49
N LYS A 61 3.13 10.21 7.14
CA LYS A 61 2.56 11.25 8.00
C LYS A 61 2.01 10.67 9.30
N ILE A 62 1.36 9.52 9.25
CA ILE A 62 0.85 8.81 10.42
C ILE A 62 2.00 8.43 11.35
N ILE A 63 3.08 7.86 10.80
CA ILE A 63 4.28 7.48 11.58
C ILE A 63 4.88 8.71 12.28
N ALA A 64 5.13 9.79 11.54
CA ALA A 64 5.71 11.02 12.12
C ALA A 64 4.80 11.61 13.21
N THR A 65 3.48 11.54 13.02
CA THR A 65 2.52 11.95 14.04
C THR A 65 2.69 11.06 15.27
N ASN A 66 2.59 9.74 15.13
CA ASN A 66 2.69 8.79 16.24
C ASN A 66 4.01 8.90 17.01
N GLU A 67 5.13 9.12 16.34
CA GLU A 67 6.43 9.40 16.98
C GLU A 67 6.37 10.66 17.84
N GLY A 68 5.73 11.73 17.35
CA GLY A 68 5.49 12.95 18.12
C GLY A 68 4.60 12.73 19.36
N TRP A 69 3.56 11.90 19.24
CA TRP A 69 2.71 11.53 20.39
C TRP A 69 3.50 10.69 21.41
N ALA A 70 4.29 9.71 20.95
CA ALA A 70 5.14 8.90 21.82
C ALA A 70 6.11 9.77 22.63
N GLY A 71 6.73 10.77 21.99
CA GLY A 71 7.60 11.73 22.69
C GLY A 71 6.86 12.52 23.77
N LYS A 72 5.65 13.02 23.49
CA LYS A 72 4.83 13.73 24.49
C LYS A 72 4.43 12.84 25.66
N VAL A 73 4.06 11.59 25.39
CA VAL A 73 3.72 10.61 26.43
C VAL A 73 4.92 10.35 27.34
N ALA A 74 6.12 10.16 26.78
CA ALA A 74 7.33 9.95 27.57
C ALA A 74 7.65 11.14 28.50
N VAL A 75 7.45 12.37 28.03
CA VAL A 75 7.62 13.58 28.87
C VAL A 75 6.60 13.60 30.02
N LEU A 76 5.33 13.34 29.73
CA LEU A 76 4.28 13.30 30.77
C LEU A 76 4.53 12.20 31.81
N GLU A 77 4.99 11.02 31.38
CA GLU A 77 5.36 9.93 32.29
C GLU A 77 6.53 10.34 33.20
N GLN A 78 7.54 11.02 32.65
CA GLN A 78 8.65 11.54 33.43
C GLN A 78 8.18 12.59 34.45
N GLU A 79 7.36 13.55 34.04
CA GLU A 79 6.79 14.58 34.93
C GLU A 79 5.97 13.96 36.06
N ASN A 80 5.10 12.99 35.75
CA ASN A 80 4.31 12.27 36.74
C ASN A 80 5.18 11.52 37.74
N ASN A 81 6.23 10.82 37.27
CA ASN A 81 7.16 10.12 38.14
C ASN A 81 7.89 11.09 39.09
N MET A 82 8.34 12.23 38.58
CA MET A 82 9.00 13.26 39.40
C MET A 82 8.02 13.90 40.40
N GLY A 83 6.79 14.15 40.00
CA GLY A 83 5.72 14.65 40.86
C GLY A 83 5.40 13.68 42.00
N ALA A 84 5.29 12.38 41.70
CA ALA A 84 5.07 11.34 42.70
C ALA A 84 6.23 11.25 43.71
N ILE A 85 7.48 11.30 43.24
CA ILE A 85 8.67 11.31 44.11
C ILE A 85 8.66 12.53 45.02
N THR A 86 8.39 13.71 44.46
CA THR A 86 8.36 14.97 45.22
C THR A 86 7.28 14.95 46.30
N THR A 87 6.08 14.50 45.94
CA THR A 87 4.96 14.37 46.88
C THR A 87 5.29 13.40 48.02
N ARG A 88 5.90 12.24 47.70
CA ARG A 88 6.36 11.28 48.73
C ARG A 88 7.39 11.91 49.67
N ARG A 89 8.38 12.64 49.14
CA ARG A 89 9.40 13.32 49.96
C ARG A 89 8.77 14.36 50.89
N HIS A 90 7.87 15.18 50.38
CA HIS A 90 7.14 16.16 51.20
C HIS A 90 6.32 15.47 52.29
N GLY A 91 5.63 14.38 51.98
CA GLY A 91 4.90 13.58 52.98
C GLY A 91 5.80 13.09 54.11
N ILE A 92 6.99 12.57 53.79
CA ILE A 92 7.98 12.13 54.79
C ILE A 92 8.43 13.31 55.66
N HIS A 93 8.83 14.43 55.05
CA HIS A 93 9.28 15.61 55.81
C HIS A 93 8.19 16.15 56.74
N ILE A 94 6.93 16.17 56.29
CA ILE A 94 5.78 16.58 57.12
C ILE A 94 5.64 15.66 58.33
N GLN A 95 5.73 14.33 58.14
CA GLN A 95 5.68 13.36 59.22
C GLN A 95 6.84 13.53 60.22
N GLU A 96 8.05 13.76 59.73
CA GLU A 96 9.23 13.99 60.56
C GLU A 96 9.10 15.27 61.40
N LEU A 97 8.61 16.36 60.80
CA LEU A 97 8.36 17.63 61.49
C LEU A 97 7.25 17.52 62.54
N ALA A 98 6.16 16.82 62.22
CA ALA A 98 5.08 16.57 63.18
C ALA A 98 5.59 15.81 64.41
N LYS A 99 6.40 14.77 64.18
CA LYS A 99 7.04 13.99 65.26
C LYS A 99 8.00 14.85 66.10
N ALA A 100 8.78 15.72 65.47
CA ALA A 100 9.73 16.59 66.17
C ALA A 100 9.04 17.68 67.01
N THR A 101 7.86 18.15 66.59
CA THR A 101 7.12 19.24 67.25
C THR A 101 6.02 18.74 68.19
N GLY A 102 5.73 17.45 68.22
CA GLY A 102 4.61 16.89 68.99
C GLY A 102 3.24 17.26 68.43
N THR A 103 3.18 17.72 67.18
CA THR A 103 1.93 18.13 66.52
C THR A 103 1.22 16.91 65.94
N ALA A 104 -0.09 16.77 66.18
CA ALA A 104 -0.90 15.74 65.53
C ALA A 104 -1.23 16.16 64.09
N LEU A 105 -1.01 15.24 63.13
CA LEU A 105 -1.45 15.44 61.74
C LEU A 105 -2.93 15.09 61.62
N SER A 106 -3.71 15.92 60.93
CA SER A 106 -5.09 15.57 60.56
C SER A 106 -5.06 14.63 59.35
N GLU A 107 -5.96 13.65 59.35
CA GLU A 107 -6.25 12.80 58.18
C GLU A 107 -6.93 13.58 57.06
#